data_AF-A0A7J8XBF6-F1
#
_entry.id   AF-A0A7J8XBF6-F1
#
_cell.length_a   1.000
_cell.length_b   1.000
_cell.length_c   1.000
_cell.angle_alpha   90.00
_cell.angle_beta   90.00
_cell.angle_gamma   90.00
#
_symmetry.space_group_name_H-M   'P 1'
#
loop_
_entity.id
_entity.type
_entity.pdbx_description
1 polymer ?
#
loop_
_entity_poly.entity_id
_entity_poly.type
_entity_poly.pdbx_seq_one_letter_code
_entity_poly.pdbx_strand_id
1 'polypeptide(L)'
;MGIYSTVTEAVTEATGLSPTAFFTILAMMVVVYKIVCGMFLGPEDFRQKPQKEPIQIGDITESELRAYDGSDPKKPLLIAIKGQIYDVSSSKVFYGRGGAYSMFTGRDASRALAMLSFKPEDLTGNLEGL
;
A
#
# COMPACT_ATOMS: atom_id res chain seq x y z
N MET A 1 -41.35 2.85 -33.49
CA MET A 1 -41.91 3.16 -32.16
C MET A 1 -41.67 1.95 -31.27
N GLY A 2 -40.56 1.74 -30.58
CA GLY A 2 -39.41 2.58 -30.25
C GLY A 2 -39.14 2.29 -28.78
N ILE A 3 -38.25 1.34 -28.49
CA ILE A 3 -37.84 0.79 -27.17
C ILE A 3 -38.09 1.65 -25.91
N TYR A 4 -37.98 2.97 -26.03
CA TYR A 4 -38.35 3.94 -25.02
C TYR A 4 -39.78 3.77 -24.48
N SER A 5 -40.79 3.56 -25.32
CA SER A 5 -42.19 3.44 -24.84
C SER A 5 -42.38 2.22 -23.95
N THR A 6 -41.82 1.09 -24.37
CA THR A 6 -41.85 -0.17 -23.62
C THR A 6 -41.15 -0.05 -22.26
N VAL A 7 -40.02 0.67 -22.21
CA VAL A 7 -39.31 0.92 -20.95
C VAL A 7 -40.09 1.86 -20.04
N THR A 8 -40.70 2.93 -20.58
CA THR A 8 -41.48 3.87 -19.76
C THR A 8 -42.75 3.23 -19.19
N GLU A 9 -43.42 2.34 -19.94
CA GLU A 9 -44.57 1.58 -19.47
C GLU A 9 -44.18 0.62 -18.35
N ALA A 10 -43.09 -0.15 -18.53
CA ALA A 10 -42.60 -1.08 -17.53
C ALA A 10 -42.17 -0.39 -16.23
N VAL A 11 -41.58 0.80 -16.31
CA VAL A 11 -41.19 1.59 -15.12
C VAL A 11 -42.42 2.04 -14.33
N THR A 12 -43.46 2.52 -15.02
CA THR A 12 -44.71 2.95 -14.38
C THR A 12 -45.48 1.76 -13.80
N GLU A 13 -45.48 0.60 -14.45
CA GLU A 13 -46.08 -0.63 -13.94
C GLU A 13 -45.33 -1.16 -12.71
N ALA A 14 -44.00 -1.20 -12.74
CA ALA A 14 -43.19 -1.78 -11.67
C ALA A 14 -43.08 -0.89 -10.42
N THR A 15 -43.05 0.43 -10.60
CA THR A 15 -42.78 1.37 -9.49
C THR A 15 -43.94 2.32 -9.18
N GLY A 16 -44.97 2.38 -10.02
CA GLY A 16 -46.09 3.33 -9.89
C GLY A 16 -45.72 4.79 -10.14
N LEU A 17 -44.44 5.08 -10.43
CA LEU A 17 -43.92 6.42 -10.65
C LEU A 17 -44.02 6.83 -12.13
N SER A 18 -44.09 8.14 -12.37
CA SER A 18 -43.92 8.64 -13.73
C SER A 18 -42.50 8.33 -14.22
N PRO A 19 -42.31 8.08 -15.52
CA PRO A 19 -40.99 7.76 -16.05
C PRO A 19 -39.96 8.86 -15.75
N THR A 20 -40.39 10.12 -15.79
CA THR A 20 -39.56 11.28 -15.45
C THR A 20 -39.12 11.28 -14.00
N ALA A 21 -40.02 10.98 -13.06
CA ALA A 21 -39.70 10.90 -11.64
C ALA A 21 -38.67 9.79 -11.37
N PHE A 22 -38.85 8.61 -11.96
CA PHE A 22 -37.92 7.50 -11.82
C PHE A 22 -36.50 7.86 -12.26
N PHE A 23 -36.34 8.42 -13.47
CA PHE A 23 -35.03 8.83 -13.97
C PHE A 23 -34.42 9.99 -13.16
N THR A 24 -35.23 10.93 -12.65
CA THR A 24 -34.73 12.00 -11.77
C THR A 24 -34.21 11.46 -10.44
N ILE A 25 -34.91 10.49 -9.84
CA ILE A 25 -34.51 9.87 -8.58
C ILE A 25 -33.26 9.02 -8.78
N LEU A 26 -33.19 8.25 -9.88
CA LEU A 26 -32.01 7.49 -10.25
C LEU A 26 -30.78 8.40 -10.44
N ALA A 27 -30.94 9.50 -11.18
CA ALA A 27 -29.87 10.46 -11.39
C ALA A 27 -29.43 11.11 -10.07
N MET A 28 -30.38 11.49 -9.21
CA MET A 28 -30.10 12.05 -7.89
C MET A 28 -29.37 11.04 -6.99
N MET A 29 -29.79 9.77 -7.00
CA MET A 29 -29.14 8.67 -6.27
C MET A 29 -27.70 8.48 -6.72
N VAL A 30 -27.44 8.53 -8.03
CA VAL A 30 -26.07 8.44 -8.58
C VAL A 30 -25.21 9.63 -8.14
N VAL A 31 -25.76 10.85 -8.16
CA VAL A 31 -25.04 12.06 -7.71
C VAL A 31 -24.70 11.97 -6.22
N VAL A 32 -25.68 11.60 -5.37
CA VAL A 32 -25.45 11.43 -3.93
C VAL A 32 -24.43 10.34 -3.67
N TYR A 33 -24.53 9.19 -4.36
CA TYR A 33 -23.54 8.12 -4.27
C TYR A 33 -22.13 8.61 -4.63
N LYS A 34 -21.97 9.39 -5.70
CA LYS A 34 -20.67 9.94 -6.12
C LYS A 34 -20.11 10.94 -5.10
N ILE A 35 -20.95 11.77 -4.50
CA ILE A 35 -20.53 12.72 -3.45
C ILE A 35 -20.09 11.98 -2.19
N VAL A 36 -20.89 11.01 -1.71
CA VAL A 36 -20.58 10.22 -0.51
C VAL A 36 -19.33 9.38 -0.73
N CYS A 37 -19.25 8.63 -1.85
CA CYS A 37 -18.05 7.86 -2.17
C CYS A 37 -16.83 8.76 -2.37
N GLY A 38 -16.96 9.95 -2.98
CA GLY A 38 -15.84 10.88 -3.13
C GLY A 38 -15.32 11.48 -1.82
N MET A 39 -16.19 11.60 -0.80
CA MET A 39 -15.79 12.10 0.52
C MET A 39 -15.10 11.03 1.39
N PHE A 40 -15.43 9.75 1.21
CA PHE A 40 -14.91 8.65 2.02
C PHE A 40 -13.85 7.78 1.31
N LEU A 41 -13.84 7.70 -0.02
CA LEU A 41 -12.82 7.02 -0.81
C LEU A 41 -11.95 8.07 -1.52
N GLY A 42 -11.00 8.66 -0.80
CA GLY A 42 -9.96 9.47 -1.40
C GLY A 42 -9.03 8.59 -2.26
N PRO A 43 -8.86 8.84 -3.56
CA PRO A 43 -7.87 8.12 -4.38
C PRO A 43 -6.42 8.41 -3.97
N GLU A 44 -6.20 9.35 -3.04
CA GLU A 44 -4.88 9.82 -2.61
C GLU A 44 -4.11 8.79 -1.77
N ASP A 45 -4.76 7.82 -1.12
CA ASP A 45 -4.06 6.72 -0.42
C ASP A 45 -3.42 5.71 -1.39
N PHE A 46 -3.87 5.69 -2.65
CA PHE A 46 -3.32 4.80 -3.69
C PHE A 46 -2.23 5.45 -4.53
N ARG A 47 -1.83 6.69 -4.22
CA ARG A 47 -0.66 7.31 -4.84
C ARG A 47 0.60 6.70 -4.24
N GLN A 48 0.80 5.40 -4.50
CA GLN A 48 2.09 4.75 -4.37
C GLN A 48 3.08 5.62 -5.13
N LYS A 49 3.94 6.32 -4.40
CA LYS A 49 5.14 6.91 -4.98
C LYS A 49 5.80 5.79 -5.78
N PRO A 50 6.26 6.05 -7.03
CA PRO A 50 6.87 5.03 -7.87
C PRO A 50 7.86 4.25 -7.01
N GLN A 51 7.51 2.99 -6.76
CA GLN A 51 8.31 2.09 -5.95
C GLN A 51 9.61 1.97 -6.73
N LYS A 52 10.66 2.67 -6.26
CA LYS A 52 11.99 2.53 -6.86
C LYS A 52 12.25 1.04 -6.95
N GLU A 53 12.46 0.56 -8.17
CA GLU A 53 12.84 -0.83 -8.40
C GLU A 53 13.95 -1.16 -7.39
N PRO A 54 13.85 -2.29 -6.67
CA PRO A 54 14.82 -2.63 -5.65
C PRO A 54 16.19 -2.58 -6.32
N ILE A 55 16.98 -1.57 -5.96
CA ILE A 55 18.33 -1.43 -6.47
C ILE A 55 19.04 -2.63 -5.87
N GLN A 56 19.29 -3.64 -6.69
CA GLN A 56 20.21 -4.72 -6.33
C GLN A 56 21.58 -4.07 -6.33
N ILE A 57 21.95 -3.45 -5.21
CA ILE A 57 23.23 -2.76 -5.04
C ILE A 57 24.31 -3.83 -4.89
N GLY A 58 24.58 -4.59 -5.97
CA GLY A 58 25.58 -5.66 -5.99
C GLY A 58 25.58 -6.57 -4.76
N ASP A 59 26.72 -7.23 -4.53
CA ASP A 59 26.99 -7.94 -3.29
C ASP A 59 27.50 -6.94 -2.23
N ILE A 60 26.60 -6.26 -1.53
CA ILE A 60 26.95 -5.50 -0.32
C ILE A 60 27.24 -6.49 0.81
N THR A 61 28.39 -6.35 1.46
CA THR A 61 28.73 -7.16 2.64
C THR A 61 27.89 -6.74 3.85
N GLU A 62 27.60 -7.66 4.78
CA GLU A 62 26.89 -7.33 6.03
C GLU A 62 27.57 -6.17 6.80
N SER A 63 28.91 -6.09 6.73
CA SER A 63 29.68 -5.01 7.33
C SER A 63 29.37 -3.64 6.73
N GLU A 64 29.21 -3.57 5.41
CA GLU A 64 28.87 -2.32 4.72
C GLU A 64 27.41 -1.95 4.93
N LEU A 65 26.52 -2.94 5.02
CA LEU A 65 25.10 -2.71 5.29
C LEU A 65 24.88 -2.00 6.63
N ARG A 66 25.69 -2.31 7.64
CA ARG A 66 25.63 -1.65 8.97
C ARG A 66 25.83 -0.14 8.92
N ALA A 67 26.49 0.40 7.90
CA ALA A 67 26.67 1.84 7.74
C ALA A 67 25.38 2.58 7.31
N TYR A 68 24.31 1.84 7.01
CA TYR A 68 23.01 2.33 6.56
C TYR A 68 21.89 2.08 7.58
N ASP A 69 22.22 2.09 8.87
CA ASP A 69 21.28 1.91 10.01
C ASP A 69 20.33 3.11 10.25
N GLY A 70 20.55 4.22 9.55
CA GLY A 70 19.81 5.47 9.75
C GLY A 70 20.40 6.40 10.81
N SER A 71 21.62 6.15 11.29
CA SER A 71 22.39 7.09 12.13
C SER A 71 22.73 8.37 11.36
N ASP A 72 23.02 8.25 10.06
CA ASP A 72 23.24 9.39 9.17
C ASP A 72 21.93 9.78 8.45
N PRO A 73 21.32 10.95 8.73
CA PRO A 73 20.06 11.34 8.09
C PRO A 73 20.19 11.62 6.58
N LYS A 74 21.42 11.78 6.09
CA LYS A 74 21.76 11.99 4.67
C LYS A 74 21.88 10.68 3.88
N LYS A 75 22.06 9.54 4.55
CA LYS A 75 22.17 8.23 3.91
C LYS A 75 20.79 7.59 3.73
N PRO A 76 20.62 6.71 2.73
CA PRO A 76 19.43 5.89 2.63
C PRO A 76 19.37 4.87 3.77
N LEU A 77 18.16 4.43 4.08
CA LEU A 77 17.90 3.32 5.00
C LEU A 77 17.86 2.04 4.18
N LEU A 78 18.79 1.12 4.44
CA LEU A 78 18.86 -0.15 3.70
C LEU A 78 18.57 -1.32 4.63
N ILE A 79 17.90 -2.35 4.12
CA ILE A 79 17.70 -3.64 4.78
C ILE A 79 18.12 -4.77 3.83
N ALA A 80 18.60 -5.89 4.36
CA ALA A 80 18.78 -7.11 3.58
C ALA A 80 17.67 -8.11 3.86
N ILE A 81 17.14 -8.73 2.81
CA ILE A 81 16.20 -9.85 2.88
C ILE A 81 16.64 -10.88 1.84
N LYS A 82 16.94 -12.08 2.29
CA LYS A 82 17.46 -13.21 1.52
C LYS A 82 18.70 -12.81 0.69
N GLY A 83 19.61 -12.05 1.29
CA GLY A 83 20.80 -11.51 0.62
C GLY A 83 20.53 -10.40 -0.40
N GLN A 84 19.28 -9.97 -0.59
CA GLN A 84 18.93 -8.85 -1.47
C GLN A 84 18.77 -7.56 -0.66
N ILE A 85 19.32 -6.47 -1.16
CA ILE A 85 19.27 -5.17 -0.50
C ILE A 85 18.03 -4.39 -0.96
N TYR A 86 17.29 -3.83 0.00
CA TYR A 86 16.12 -3.00 -0.23
C TYR A 86 16.30 -1.62 0.38
N ASP A 87 15.97 -0.59 -0.39
CA ASP A 87 15.90 0.80 0.09
C ASP A 87 14.53 1.08 0.71
N VAL A 88 14.50 1.26 2.03
CA VAL A 88 13.30 1.56 2.83
C VAL A 88 13.22 3.03 3.25
N SER A 89 13.99 3.90 2.59
CA SER A 89 14.01 5.35 2.86
C SER A 89 12.68 6.05 2.63
N SER A 90 11.75 5.47 1.86
CA SER A 90 10.39 5.99 1.69
C SER A 90 9.59 5.98 3.00
N SER A 91 9.92 5.05 3.90
CA SER A 91 9.18 4.75 5.12
C SER A 91 10.02 5.05 6.38
N LYS A 92 10.65 6.24 6.43
CA LYS A 92 11.50 6.66 7.57
C LYS A 92 10.79 6.63 8.92
N VAL A 93 9.47 6.78 8.96
CA VAL A 93 8.68 6.71 10.20
C VAL A 93 8.79 5.32 10.86
N PHE A 94 8.96 4.28 10.04
CA PHE A 94 9.01 2.88 10.46
C PHE A 94 10.44 2.38 10.65
N TYR A 95 11.31 2.63 9.67
CA TYR A 95 12.67 2.10 9.61
C TYR A 95 13.73 3.10 10.07
N GLY A 96 13.39 4.38 10.21
CA GLY A 96 14.30 5.40 10.71
C GLY A 96 14.55 5.26 12.21
N ARG A 97 15.50 6.03 12.72
CA ARG A 97 15.89 6.04 14.13
C ARG A 97 14.67 6.25 15.05
N GLY A 98 14.39 5.30 15.93
CA GLY A 98 13.25 5.34 16.86
C GLY A 98 11.93 4.80 16.30
N GLY A 99 11.90 4.37 15.04
CA GLY A 99 10.75 3.66 14.46
C GLY A 99 10.67 2.22 14.97
N ALA A 100 9.46 1.63 14.93
CA ALA A 100 9.21 0.27 15.43
C ALA A 100 10.04 -0.82 14.73
N TYR A 101 10.51 -0.53 13.51
CA TYR A 101 11.27 -1.46 12.67
C TYR A 101 12.72 -1.03 12.45
N SER A 102 13.21 -0.05 13.23
CA SER A 102 14.57 0.48 13.07
C SER A 102 15.67 -0.56 13.31
N MET A 103 15.35 -1.63 14.03
CA MET A 103 16.27 -2.74 14.30
C MET A 103 16.62 -3.57 13.06
N PHE A 104 15.78 -3.54 12.02
CA PHE A 104 16.04 -4.23 10.76
C PHE A 104 16.98 -3.43 9.85
N THR A 105 17.05 -2.12 10.06
CA THR A 105 17.84 -1.20 9.26
C THR A 105 19.34 -1.44 9.45
N GLY A 106 20.06 -1.52 8.34
CA GLY A 106 21.49 -1.82 8.29
C GLY A 106 21.85 -3.27 8.60
N ARG A 107 20.88 -4.19 8.56
CA ARG A 107 21.07 -5.62 8.88
C ARG A 107 20.31 -6.52 7.93
N ASP A 108 20.64 -7.80 7.96
CA ASP A 108 19.84 -8.84 7.33
C ASP A 108 18.69 -9.25 8.25
N ALA A 109 17.47 -9.02 7.78
CA ALA A 109 16.22 -9.29 8.48
C ALA A 109 15.54 -10.57 7.98
N SER A 110 16.21 -11.39 7.16
CA SER A 110 15.64 -12.61 6.55
C SER A 110 14.96 -13.51 7.58
N ARG A 111 15.71 -13.91 8.62
CA ARG A 111 15.21 -14.83 9.64
C ARG A 111 14.18 -14.15 10.54
N ALA A 112 14.44 -12.92 10.98
CA ALA A 112 13.51 -12.13 11.79
C ALA A 112 12.14 -11.96 11.12
N LEU A 113 12.11 -11.67 9.81
CA LEU A 113 10.88 -11.56 9.04
C LEU A 113 10.20 -12.92 8.86
N ALA A 114 10.97 -13.98 8.58
CA ALA A 114 10.42 -15.31 8.39
C ALA A 114 9.83 -15.90 9.70
N MET A 115 10.42 -15.57 10.85
CA MET A 115 9.94 -15.96 12.18
C MET A 115 8.94 -14.98 12.80
N LEU A 116 8.68 -13.83 12.16
CA LEU A 116 7.90 -12.72 12.74
C LEU A 116 8.44 -12.29 14.12
N SER A 117 9.76 -12.24 14.26
CA SER A 117 10.46 -11.96 15.51
C SER A 117 11.14 -10.60 15.50
N PHE A 118 11.11 -9.93 16.66
CA PHE A 118 11.83 -8.69 16.93
C PHE A 118 13.04 -8.92 17.84
N LYS A 119 13.51 -10.16 17.98
CA LYS A 119 14.66 -10.46 18.81
C LYS A 119 15.96 -10.14 18.07
N PRO A 120 16.97 -9.59 18.75
CA PRO A 120 18.26 -9.30 18.13
C PRO A 120 19.00 -10.57 17.67
N GLU A 121 18.68 -11.73 18.26
CA GLU A 121 19.22 -13.05 17.87
C GLU A 121 18.73 -13.52 16.48
N ASP A 122 17.56 -13.04 16.06
CA ASP A 122 16.94 -13.42 14.78
C ASP A 122 17.30 -12.44 13.64
N LEU A 123 18.06 -11.38 13.94
CA LEU A 123 18.57 -10.41 12.96
C LEU A 123 19.78 -10.96 12.20
N THR A 124 19.54 -12.02 11.42
CA THR A 124 20.54 -12.69 10.62
C THR A 124 19.97 -13.14 9.28
N GLY A 125 20.84 -13.24 8.28
CA GLY A 125 20.55 -13.88 7.00
C GLY A 125 20.53 -15.41 7.06
N ASN A 126 20.95 -16.02 8.18
CA ASN A 126 20.93 -17.48 8.29
C ASN A 126 19.49 -18.00 8.41
N LEU A 127 19.08 -18.78 7.42
CA LEU A 127 17.76 -19.43 7.34
C LEU A 127 17.83 -20.93 7.70
N GLU A 128 18.96 -21.43 8.17
CA GLU A 128 19.10 -22.82 8.62
C GLU A 128 18.15 -23.13 9.77
N GLY A 129 17.41 -24.24 9.63
CA GLY A 129 16.47 -24.71 10.65
C GLY A 129 15.09 -24.03 10.63
N LEU A 130 14.76 -23.32 9.55
CA LEU A 130 13.43 -22.75 9.29
C LEU A 130 12.70 -23.47 8.15
#